data_AF-A0A958DAL5-F1
#
_entry.id   AF-A0A958DAL5-F1
#
_cell.length_a   1.000
_cell.length_b   1.000
_cell.length_c   1.000
_cell.angle_alpha   90.00
_cell.angle_beta   90.00
_cell.angle_gamma   90.00
#
_symmetry.space_group_name_H-M   'P 1'
#
loop_
_entity.id
_entity.type
_entity.pdbx_description
1 polymer ?
#
loop_
_entity_poly.entity_id
_entity_poly.type
_entity_poly.pdbx_seq_one_letter_code
_entity_poly.pdbx_strand_id
1 'polypeptide(L)'
;MGPVLTPSSPARSIAIWASIGIFALIVGLCHFTIQAERNRLSESLRNQASSAAVGLSSRLEAELNASVYLATGLAAYVNAARSLSEDEIQKALESLYRTGRHIRNIGLAP
;
A
#
# COMPACT_ATOMS: atom_id res chain seq x y z
N MET A 1 -3.02 -77.05 7.50
CA MET A 1 -3.13 -76.16 6.32
C MET A 1 -4.46 -75.43 6.42
N GLY A 2 -4.45 -74.19 6.93
CA GLY A 2 -5.67 -73.40 7.09
C GLY A 2 -6.05 -72.70 5.78
N PRO A 3 -7.36 -72.49 5.50
CA PRO A 3 -7.79 -71.88 4.25
C PRO A 3 -7.40 -70.40 4.21
N VAL A 4 -6.59 -70.03 3.21
CA VAL A 4 -6.36 -68.62 2.85
C VAL A 4 -7.67 -68.09 2.27
N LEU A 5 -8.36 -67.25 3.05
CA LEU A 5 -9.52 -66.50 2.59
C LEU A 5 -9.06 -65.48 1.55
N THR A 6 -9.15 -65.84 0.26
CA THR A 6 -8.99 -64.86 -0.83
C THR A 6 -10.22 -63.96 -0.86
N PRO A 7 -10.07 -62.62 -0.84
CA PRO A 7 -11.21 -61.71 -0.86
C PRO A 7 -12.01 -61.83 -2.17
N SER A 8 -13.34 -61.79 -2.06
CA SER A 8 -14.26 -61.87 -3.19
C SER A 8 -14.13 -60.65 -4.13
N SER A 9 -14.29 -60.88 -5.44
CA SER A 9 -14.16 -59.90 -6.54
C SER A 9 -14.71 -58.46 -6.28
N PRO A 10 -15.90 -58.25 -5.68
CA PRO A 10 -16.43 -56.90 -5.45
C PRO A 10 -15.64 -56.09 -4.41
N ALA A 11 -15.06 -56.74 -3.39
CA ALA A 11 -14.30 -56.06 -2.35
C ALA A 11 -13.02 -55.39 -2.91
N ARG A 12 -12.40 -56.02 -3.91
CA ARG A 12 -11.21 -55.47 -4.58
C ARG A 12 -11.55 -54.24 -5.42
N SER A 13 -12.69 -54.22 -6.09
CA SER A 13 -13.15 -53.08 -6.88
C SER A 13 -13.41 -51.85 -6.00
N ILE A 14 -14.10 -52.05 -4.87
CA ILE A 14 -14.36 -50.98 -3.89
C ILE A 14 -13.06 -50.37 -3.37
N ALA A 15 -12.07 -51.20 -3.04
CA ALA A 15 -10.78 -50.73 -2.54
C ALA A 15 -10.00 -49.87 -3.57
N ILE A 16 -10.07 -50.22 -4.86
CA ILE A 16 -9.46 -49.45 -5.94
C ILE A 16 -10.13 -48.09 -6.08
N TRP A 17 -11.47 -48.05 -6.11
CA TRP A 17 -12.21 -46.80 -6.20
C TRP A 17 -12.00 -45.89 -4.99
N ALA A 18 -11.96 -46.46 -3.78
CA ALA A 18 -11.63 -45.71 -2.57
C ALA A 18 -10.22 -45.10 -2.64
N SER A 19 -9.24 -45.86 -3.13
CA SER A 19 -7.86 -45.39 -3.29
C SER A 19 -7.75 -44.27 -4.32
N ILE A 20 -8.46 -44.38 -5.45
CA ILE A 20 -8.53 -43.33 -6.49
C ILE A 20 -9.20 -42.07 -5.91
N GLY A 21 -10.28 -42.22 -5.16
CA GLY A 21 -10.98 -41.11 -4.52
C GLY A 21 -10.07 -40.34 -3.54
N ILE A 22 -9.33 -41.06 -2.70
CA ILE A 22 -8.37 -40.46 -1.77
C ILE A 22 -7.25 -39.75 -2.52
N PHE A 23 -6.69 -40.39 -3.56
CA PHE A 23 -5.64 -39.78 -4.37
C PHE A 23 -6.13 -38.49 -5.05
N ALA A 24 -7.32 -38.52 -5.66
CA ALA A 24 -7.93 -37.35 -6.28
C ALA A 24 -8.18 -36.23 -5.26
N LEU A 25 -8.60 -36.57 -4.03
CA LEU A 25 -8.82 -35.61 -2.96
C LEU A 25 -7.50 -34.93 -2.55
N ILE A 26 -6.42 -35.71 -2.38
CA ILE A 26 -5.10 -35.18 -2.04
C ILE A 26 -4.58 -34.24 -3.15
N VAL A 27 -4.69 -34.66 -4.41
CA VAL A 27 -4.28 -33.83 -5.57
C VAL A 27 -5.11 -32.55 -5.63
N GLY A 28 -6.42 -32.64 -5.45
CA GLY A 28 -7.32 -31.49 -5.43
C GLY A 28 -6.97 -30.52 -4.31
N LEU A 29 -6.72 -31.02 -3.11
CA LEU A 29 -6.34 -30.19 -1.97
C LEU A 29 -4.98 -29.52 -2.19
N CYS A 30 -4.00 -30.25 -2.73
CA CYS A 30 -2.68 -29.70 -3.09
C CYS A 30 -2.79 -28.58 -4.13
N HIS A 31 -3.59 -28.78 -5.18
CA HIS A 31 -3.86 -27.74 -6.17
C HIS A 31 -4.53 -26.53 -5.55
N PHE A 32 -5.51 -26.75 -4.67
CA PHE A 32 -6.22 -25.68 -3.99
C PHE A 32 -5.29 -24.85 -3.10
N THR A 33 -4.42 -25.48 -2.30
CA THR A 33 -3.48 -24.77 -1.43
C THR A 33 -2.43 -23.98 -2.22
N ILE A 34 -1.90 -24.55 -3.31
CA ILE A 34 -0.96 -23.85 -4.20
C ILE A 34 -1.63 -22.62 -4.82
N GLN A 35 -2.87 -22.76 -5.29
CA GLN A 35 -3.58 -21.64 -5.90
C GLN A 35 -3.93 -20.56 -4.86
N ALA A 36 -4.35 -20.96 -3.66
CA ALA A 36 -4.60 -20.04 -2.56
C ALA A 36 -3.34 -19.25 -2.20
N GLU A 37 -2.19 -19.90 -2.12
CA GLU A 37 -0.92 -19.23 -1.80
C GLU A 37 -0.47 -18.28 -2.92
N ARG A 38 -0.62 -18.67 -4.18
CA ARG A 38 -0.36 -17.78 -5.32
C ARG A 38 -1.23 -16.53 -5.28
N ASN A 39 -2.51 -16.68 -4.95
CA ASN A 39 -3.42 -15.55 -4.82
C ASN A 39 -3.01 -14.62 -3.67
N ARG A 40 -2.65 -15.19 -2.51
CA ARG A 40 -2.16 -14.42 -1.36
C ARG A 40 -0.88 -13.65 -1.67
N LEU A 41 0.07 -14.26 -2.38
CA LEU A 41 1.31 -13.60 -2.79
C LEU A 41 1.05 -12.42 -3.74
N SER A 42 0.19 -12.62 -4.73
CA SER A 42 -0.20 -11.55 -5.67
C SER A 42 -0.89 -10.39 -4.95
N GLU A 43 -1.80 -10.70 -4.03
CA GLU A 43 -2.50 -9.71 -3.24
C GLU A 43 -1.55 -8.95 -2.30
N SER A 44 -0.62 -9.65 -1.65
CA SER A 44 0.42 -9.02 -0.83
C SER A 44 1.28 -8.04 -1.62
N LEU A 45 1.73 -8.43 -2.82
CA LEU A 45 2.52 -7.55 -3.68
C LEU A 45 1.72 -6.31 -4.11
N ARG A 46 0.45 -6.51 -4.50
CA ARG A 46 -0.44 -5.41 -4.88
C ARG A 46 -0.70 -4.45 -3.72
N ASN A 47 -0.92 -5.00 -2.52
CA ASN A 47 -1.15 -4.21 -1.32
C ASN A 47 0.10 -3.41 -0.95
N GLN A 48 1.30 -4.00 -1.01
CA GLN A 48 2.55 -3.28 -0.76
C GLN A 48 2.75 -2.12 -1.74
N ALA A 49 2.53 -2.35 -3.04
CA ALA A 49 2.64 -1.30 -4.04
C ALA A 49 1.61 -0.17 -3.82
N SER A 50 0.36 -0.53 -3.50
CA SER A 50 -0.70 0.42 -3.20
C SER A 50 -0.38 1.24 -1.94
N SER A 51 0.07 0.60 -0.86
CA SER A 51 0.45 1.29 0.37
C SER A 51 1.63 2.24 0.16
N ALA A 52 2.62 1.85 -0.65
CA ALA A 52 3.74 2.72 -0.99
C ALA A 52 3.27 3.96 -1.78
N ALA A 53 2.37 3.77 -2.76
CA ALA A 53 1.81 4.86 -3.54
C ALA A 53 0.99 5.83 -2.66
N VAL A 54 0.11 5.30 -1.80
CA VAL A 54 -0.68 6.12 -0.86
C VAL A 54 0.23 6.88 0.10
N GLY A 55 1.27 6.23 0.64
CA GLY A 55 2.23 6.88 1.53
C GLY A 55 2.99 8.02 0.85
N LEU A 56 3.37 7.86 -0.42
CA LEU A 56 4.01 8.92 -1.20
C LEU A 56 3.05 10.08 -1.47
N SER A 57 1.83 9.80 -1.94
CA SER A 57 0.82 10.83 -2.19
C SER A 57 0.50 11.63 -0.94
N SER A 58 0.33 10.95 0.21
CA SER A 58 0.07 11.63 1.48
C SER A 58 1.20 12.56 1.91
N ARG A 59 2.47 12.18 1.67
CA ARG A 59 3.62 13.05 1.94
C ARG A 59 3.63 14.27 1.01
N LEU A 60 3.36 14.06 -0.28
CA LEU A 60 3.28 15.15 -1.25
C LEU A 60 2.13 16.11 -0.91
N GLU A 61 0.96 15.60 -0.56
CA GLU A 61 -0.18 16.40 -0.11
C GLU A 61 0.14 17.20 1.14
N ALA A 62 0.81 16.60 2.14
CA ALA A 62 1.22 17.30 3.35
C ALA A 62 2.21 18.45 3.04
N GLU A 63 3.14 18.23 2.11
CA GLU A 63 4.12 19.22 1.70
C GLU A 63 3.51 20.35 0.87
N LEU A 64 2.61 20.01 -0.05
CA LEU A 64 1.81 20.97 -0.81
C LEU A 64 0.95 21.82 0.13
N ASN A 65 0.23 21.19 1.05
CA ASN A 65 -0.61 21.91 2.01
C ASN A 65 0.21 22.83 2.92
N ALA A 66 1.39 22.39 3.38
CA ALA A 66 2.30 23.25 4.14
C ALA A 66 2.71 24.49 3.33
N SER A 67 3.05 24.30 2.05
CA SER A 67 3.44 25.40 1.15
C SER A 67 2.29 26.37 0.90
N VAL A 68 1.09 25.87 0.65
CA VAL A 68 -0.13 26.68 0.47
C VAL A 68 -0.48 27.45 1.75
N TYR A 69 -0.37 26.79 2.92
CA TYR A 69 -0.64 27.42 4.20
C TYR A 69 0.35 28.57 4.48
N LEU A 70 1.64 28.37 4.21
CA LEU A 70 2.66 29.40 4.36
C LEU A 70 2.44 30.57 3.38
N ALA A 71 2.11 30.29 2.12
CA ALA A 71 1.79 31.33 1.14
C ALA A 71 0.55 32.15 1.54
N THR A 72 -0.48 31.48 2.03
CA THR A 72 -1.72 32.14 2.50
C THR A 72 -1.46 33.00 3.75
N GLY A 73 -0.66 32.48 4.69
CA GLY A 73 -0.24 33.23 5.88
C GLY A 73 0.57 34.48 5.53
N LEU A 74 1.49 34.37 4.57
CA LEU A 74 2.25 35.51 4.05
C LEU A 74 1.33 36.55 3.38
N ALA A 75 0.40 36.10 2.53
CA ALA A 75 -0.55 37.00 1.88
C ALA A 75 -1.44 37.72 2.91
N ALA A 76 -1.89 37.02 3.95
CA ALA A 76 -2.66 37.63 5.04
C ALA A 76 -1.83 38.66 5.84
N TYR A 77 -0.56 38.36 6.12
CA TYR A 77 0.36 39.28 6.79
C TYR A 77 0.57 40.57 5.97
N VAL A 78 0.83 40.43 4.66
CA VAL A 78 1.00 41.57 3.76
C VAL A 78 -0.25 42.41 3.67
N ASN A 79 -1.44 41.80 3.54
CA ASN A 79 -2.71 42.53 3.46
C ASN A 79 -3.10 43.24 4.77
N ALA A 80 -2.74 42.67 5.92
CA ALA A 80 -3.02 43.28 7.23
C ALA A 80 -2.09 44.46 7.55
N ALA A 81 -0.90 44.48 6.97
CA ALA A 81 0.07 45.53 7.23
C ALA A 81 -0.19 46.75 6.32
N ARG A 82 -0.56 47.88 6.93
CA ARG A 82 -0.90 49.15 6.23
C ARG A 82 0.22 49.71 5.35
N SER A 83 1.47 49.47 5.71
CA SER A 83 2.67 49.91 4.98
C SER A 83 3.83 49.07 5.47
N LEU A 84 4.27 48.11 4.67
CA LEU A 84 5.46 47.32 4.98
C LEU A 84 6.69 47.98 4.37
N SER A 85 7.73 48.15 5.18
CA SER A 85 9.05 48.45 4.66
C SER A 85 9.65 47.22 3.97
N GLU A 86 10.56 47.45 3.04
CA GLU A 86 11.27 46.38 2.33
C GLU A 86 12.01 45.43 3.30
N ASP A 87 12.53 45.98 4.41
CA ASP A 87 13.22 45.23 5.46
C ASP A 87 12.28 44.33 6.29
N GLU A 88 11.04 44.75 6.53
CA GLU A 88 10.03 43.93 7.21
C GLU A 88 9.55 42.77 6.33
N ILE A 89 9.40 43.02 5.02
CA ILE A 89 9.09 41.98 4.03
C ILE A 89 10.23 40.97 3.95
N GLN A 90 11.48 41.45 3.88
CA GLN A 90 12.68 40.61 3.83
C GLN A 90 12.75 39.68 5.05
N LYS A 91 12.53 40.22 6.26
CA LYS A 91 12.53 39.43 7.51
C LYS A 91 11.41 38.39 7.57
N ALA A 92 10.21 38.74 7.09
CA ALA A 92 9.09 37.80 7.01
C ALA A 92 9.39 36.65 6.03
N LEU A 93 9.95 36.97 4.85
CA LEU A 93 10.38 36.00 3.85
C LEU A 93 11.52 35.11 4.36
N GLU A 94 12.48 35.67 5.10
CA GLU A 94 13.59 34.92 5.68
C GLU A 94 13.12 33.93 6.77
N SER A 95 12.15 34.35 7.60
CA SER A 95 11.48 33.47 8.57
C SER A 95 10.70 32.34 7.88
N LEU A 96 10.02 32.64 6.78
CA LEU A 96 9.32 31.65 5.95
C LEU A 96 10.28 30.67 5.28
N TYR A 97 11.40 31.15 4.76
CA TYR A 97 12.44 30.32 4.16
C TYR A 97 13.05 29.35 5.18
N ARG A 98 13.28 29.79 6.43
CA ARG A 98 13.76 28.91 7.51
C ARG A 98 12.73 27.88 7.96
N THR A 99 11.43 28.17 7.81
CA THR A 99 10.33 27.30 8.22
C THR A 99 9.92 26.30 7.13
N GLY A 100 9.99 26.71 5.86
CA GLY A 100 9.68 25.90 4.69
C GLY A 100 10.85 25.00 4.29
N ARG A 101 10.92 23.78 4.84
CA ARG A 101 12.00 22.80 4.58
C ARG A 101 12.33 22.54 3.09
N HIS A 102 11.40 22.82 2.17
CA HIS A 102 11.59 22.63 0.72
C HIS A 102 11.12 23.81 -0.14
N ILE A 103 10.84 24.99 0.46
CA ILE A 103 10.43 26.16 -0.31
C ILE A 103 11.67 26.87 -0.83
N ARG A 104 11.91 26.78 -2.14
CA ARG A 104 13.15 27.25 -2.77
C ARG A 104 13.11 28.70 -3.25
N ASN A 105 11.92 29.22 -3.62
CA ASN A 105 11.71 30.61 -4.02
C ASN A 105 10.32 31.09 -3.56
N ILE A 106 10.26 32.25 -2.92
CA ILE A 106 9.02 33.02 -2.67
C ILE A 106 9.30 34.45 -3.12
N GLY A 107 8.51 34.96 -4.07
CA GLY A 107 8.58 36.35 -4.52
C GLY A 107 7.22 37.02 -4.34
N LEU A 108 7.22 38.25 -3.86
CA LEU A 108 6.03 39.10 -3.86
C LEU A 108 6.01 39.87 -5.18
N ALA A 109 4.98 39.64 -5.99
CA ALA A 109 4.73 40.42 -7.20
C ALA A 109 3.79 41.58 -6.83
N PRO A 110 4.09 42.82 -7.28
CA PRO A 110 3.24 43.99 -7.04
C PRO A 110 1.91 43.93 -7.81
#